data_AF-Q7VD11-F1
#
_entry.id   AF-Q7VD11-F1
#
_cell.length_a   1.000
_cell.length_b   1.000
_cell.length_c   1.000
_cell.angle_alpha   90.00
_cell.angle_beta   90.00
_cell.angle_gamma   90.00
#
_symmetry.space_group_name_H-M   'P 1'
#
loop_
_entity.id
_entity.type
_entity.pdbx_description
1 polymer ?
#
loop_
_entity_poly.entity_id
_entity_poly.type
_entity_poly.pdbx_seq_one_letter_code
_entity_poly.pdbx_strand_id
1 'polypeptide(L)'
;MEKWNKQVEEEIILLIKDWLKHKGKTQKDLRDILNASSDRMPALIETLKAEYSSGGIPNLVSVLCSIEQSWAKGNPPILKQETSSDPFSQLDLLLEELKEDCNN
;
A
#
# COMPACT_ATOMS: atom_id res chain seq x y z
N MET A 1 26.57 -10.73 -5.55
CA MET A 1 25.55 -9.82 -6.09
C MET A 1 24.51 -10.69 -6.76
N GLU A 2 23.52 -11.14 -6.01
CA GLU A 2 22.38 -11.85 -6.60
C GLU A 2 21.71 -10.89 -7.59
N LYS A 3 21.68 -11.30 -8.86
CA LYS A 3 21.06 -10.49 -9.91
C LYS A 3 19.56 -10.67 -9.77
N TRP A 4 18.85 -9.56 -9.66
CA TRP A 4 17.41 -9.54 -9.84
C TRP A 4 17.06 -10.27 -11.14
N ASN A 5 16.43 -11.44 -11.03
CA ASN A 5 16.09 -12.32 -12.16
C ASN A 5 14.56 -12.40 -12.29
N LYS A 6 14.08 -12.77 -13.48
CA LYS A 6 12.62 -12.91 -13.74
C LYS A 6 11.92 -13.84 -12.75
N GLN A 7 12.57 -14.94 -12.37
CA GLN A 7 12.03 -15.86 -11.37
C GLN A 7 11.87 -15.20 -9.99
N VAL A 8 12.85 -14.40 -9.55
CA VAL A 8 12.76 -13.66 -8.28
C VAL A 8 11.65 -12.62 -8.34
N GLU A 9 11.50 -11.96 -9.49
CA GLU A 9 10.41 -11.01 -9.72
C GLU A 9 9.03 -11.66 -9.62
N GLU A 10 8.84 -12.81 -10.26
CA GLU A 10 7.59 -13.58 -10.18
C GLU A 10 7.28 -14.05 -8.76
N GLU A 11 8.29 -14.55 -8.03
CA GLU A 11 8.14 -14.96 -6.63
C GLU A 11 7.76 -13.77 -5.74
N ILE A 12 8.36 -12.60 -5.93
CA ILE A 12 8.00 -11.38 -5.19
C ILE A 12 6.57 -10.94 -5.54
N ILE A 13 6.15 -11.02 -6.81
CA ILE A 13 4.78 -10.71 -7.22
C ILE A 13 3.79 -11.64 -6.52
N LEU A 14 4.08 -12.94 -6.48
CA LEU A 14 3.25 -13.93 -5.79
C LEU A 14 3.19 -13.67 -4.29
N LEU A 15 4.35 -13.43 -3.66
CA LEU A 15 4.45 -13.09 -2.25
C LEU A 15 3.62 -11.86 -1.91
N ILE A 16 3.73 -10.78 -2.68
CA ILE A 16 2.97 -9.54 -2.45
C ILE A 16 1.48 -9.78 -2.64
N LYS A 17 1.07 -10.52 -3.67
CA LYS A 17 -0.34 -10.85 -3.88
C LYS A 17 -0.91 -11.63 -2.71
N ASP A 18 -0.19 -12.64 -2.24
CA ASP A 18 -0.62 -13.47 -1.12
C ASP A 18 -0.66 -12.66 0.18
N TRP A 19 0.37 -11.86 0.42
CA TRP A 19 0.47 -10.98 1.58
C TRP A 19 -0.64 -9.93 1.63
N LEU A 20 -0.98 -9.30 0.50
CA LEU A 20 -2.10 -8.36 0.39
C LEU A 20 -3.43 -9.06 0.69
N LYS A 21 -3.65 -10.27 0.17
CA LYS A 21 -4.84 -11.08 0.47
C LYS A 21 -4.93 -11.42 1.94
N HIS A 22 -3.84 -11.90 2.55
CA HIS A 22 -3.78 -12.29 3.95
C HIS A 22 -4.05 -11.12 4.90
N LYS A 23 -3.61 -9.91 4.54
CA LYS A 23 -3.83 -8.70 5.34
C LYS A 23 -5.15 -7.98 5.02
N GLY A 24 -5.90 -8.41 4.00
CA GLY A 24 -7.09 -7.71 3.52
C GLY A 24 -6.79 -6.31 2.97
N LYS A 25 -5.58 -6.10 2.43
CA LYS A 25 -5.09 -4.80 1.94
C LYS A 25 -5.10 -4.74 0.41
N THR A 26 -5.16 -3.52 -0.12
CA THR A 26 -5.18 -3.31 -1.58
C THR A 26 -3.79 -2.93 -2.12
N GLN A 27 -3.61 -3.04 -3.43
CA GLN A 27 -2.40 -2.56 -4.12
C GLN A 27 -2.19 -1.06 -3.91
N LYS A 28 -3.27 -0.29 -3.67
CA LYS A 28 -3.19 1.13 -3.35
C LYS A 28 -2.59 1.38 -1.96
N ASP A 29 -2.96 0.59 -0.94
CA ASP A 29 -2.34 0.69 0.39
C ASP A 29 -0.82 0.47 0.32
N LEU A 30 -0.41 -0.52 -0.47
CA LEU A 30 1.02 -0.79 -0.67
C LEU A 30 1.71 0.34 -1.44
N ARG A 31 1.06 0.88 -2.48
CA ARG A 31 1.55 2.05 -3.21
C ARG A 31 1.76 3.26 -2.31
N ASP A 32 0.80 3.53 -1.42
CA ASP A 32 0.81 4.70 -0.55
C ASP A 32 2.03 4.70 0.38
N ILE A 33 2.32 3.55 1.00
CA ILE A 33 3.47 3.40 1.91
C ILE A 33 4.79 3.35 1.14
N LEU A 34 4.80 2.70 -0.03
CA LEU A 34 5.99 2.61 -0.88
C LEU A 34 6.25 3.92 -1.66
N ASN A 35 5.31 4.87 -1.62
CA ASN A 35 5.29 6.10 -2.42
C ASN A 35 5.52 5.83 -3.93
N ALA A 36 4.97 4.72 -4.43
CA ALA A 36 5.20 4.30 -5.81
C ALA A 36 4.40 5.15 -6.81
N SER A 37 4.97 5.38 -8.00
CA SER A 37 4.33 6.21 -9.03
C SER A 37 3.00 5.66 -9.53
N SER A 38 2.73 4.36 -9.37
CA SER A 38 1.47 3.71 -9.78
C SER A 38 1.11 2.55 -8.85
N ASP A 39 -0.19 2.28 -8.70
CA ASP A 39 -0.75 1.09 -8.02
C ASP A 39 -0.64 -0.19 -8.86
N ARG A 40 -0.20 -0.08 -10.11
CA ARG A 40 0.03 -1.26 -10.95
C ARG A 40 1.20 -2.07 -10.41
N MET A 41 1.02 -3.38 -10.34
CA MET A 41 2.02 -4.32 -9.82
C MET A 41 3.43 -4.10 -10.41
N PRO A 42 3.64 -3.86 -11.72
CA PRO A 42 4.97 -3.62 -12.26
C PRO A 42 5.69 -2.40 -11.64
N ALA A 43 4.96 -1.33 -11.30
CA ALA A 43 5.55 -0.14 -10.69
C ALA A 43 5.92 -0.36 -9.21
N LEU A 44 5.10 -1.13 -8.48
CA LEU A 44 5.41 -1.55 -7.11
C LEU A 44 6.70 -2.40 -7.09
N ILE A 45 6.79 -3.33 -8.03
CA ILE A 45 7.94 -4.23 -8.19
C ILE A 45 9.19 -3.47 -8.62
N GLU A 46 9.07 -2.48 -9.51
CA GLU A 46 10.20 -1.63 -9.91
C GLU A 46 10.77 -0.85 -8.73
N THR A 47 9.90 -0.36 -7.84
CA THR A 47 10.33 0.35 -6.62
C THR A 47 11.05 -0.60 -5.67
N LEU A 48 10.53 -1.82 -5.47
CA LEU A 48 11.18 -2.86 -4.66
C LEU A 48 12.50 -3.33 -5.27
N LYS A 49 12.60 -3.35 -6.60
CA LYS A 49 13.83 -3.64 -7.34
C LYS A 49 14.88 -2.55 -7.15
N ALA A 50 14.48 -1.28 -7.09
CA ALA A 50 15.38 -0.18 -6.77
C ALA A 50 15.96 -0.34 -5.36
N GLU A 51 15.11 -0.66 -4.38
CA GLU A 51 15.53 -0.93 -3.00
C GLU A 51 16.46 -2.15 -2.90
N TYR A 52 16.16 -3.21 -3.65
CA TYR A 52 17.04 -4.37 -3.78
C TYR A 52 18.38 -4.03 -4.43
N SER A 53 18.40 -3.16 -5.44
CA SER A 53 19.63 -2.77 -6.11
C SER A 53 20.53 -1.92 -5.22
N SER A 54 19.94 -1.19 -4.27
CA SER A 54 20.64 -0.34 -3.29
C SER A 54 21.30 -1.15 -2.17
N GLY A 55 20.62 -2.18 -1.63
CA GLY A 55 21.09 -2.90 -0.44
C GLY A 55 20.87 -4.41 -0.45
N GLY A 56 20.47 -4.99 -1.58
CA GLY A 56 20.17 -6.41 -1.75
C GLY A 56 18.87 -6.85 -1.06
N ILE A 57 18.75 -8.16 -0.83
CA ILE A 57 17.65 -8.80 -0.08
C ILE A 57 17.41 -8.16 1.30
N PRO A 58 18.42 -7.85 2.14
CA PRO A 58 18.13 -7.35 3.49
C PRO A 58 17.42 -5.99 3.46
N ASN A 59 17.72 -5.12 2.49
CA ASN A 59 17.02 -3.86 2.34
C ASN A 59 15.56 -4.08 1.91
N LEU A 60 15.32 -4.98 0.96
CA LEU A 60 13.97 -5.38 0.54
C LEU A 60 13.13 -5.88 1.73
N VAL A 61 13.69 -6.76 2.56
CA VAL A 61 13.01 -7.28 3.76
C VAL A 61 12.77 -6.18 4.79
N SER A 62 13.71 -5.26 4.98
CA SER A 62 13.54 -4.12 5.88
C SER A 62 12.38 -3.21 5.45
N VAL A 63 12.25 -2.95 4.15
CA VAL A 63 11.12 -2.19 3.59
C VAL A 63 9.79 -2.92 3.81
N LEU A 64 9.72 -4.21 3.48
CA LEU A 64 8.51 -5.03 3.71
C LEU A 64 8.12 -5.09 5.19
N CYS A 65 9.09 -5.25 6.09
CA CYS A 65 8.85 -5.25 7.53
C CYS A 65 8.36 -3.88 8.04
N SER A 66 8.91 -2.80 7.50
CA SER A 66 8.48 -1.43 7.81
C SER A 66 7.03 -1.18 7.36
N ILE A 67 6.67 -1.68 6.18
CA ILE A 67 5.28 -1.65 5.67
C ILE A 67 4.35 -2.46 6.59
N GLU A 68 4.75 -3.67 6.97
CA GLU A 68 3.96 -4.49 7.91
C GLU A 68 3.75 -3.77 9.24
N GLN A 69 4.80 -3.14 9.75
CA GLN A 69 4.73 -2.40 11.01
C GLN A 69 3.85 -1.15 10.88
N SER A 70 3.84 -0.49 9.72
CA SER A 70 2.93 0.62 9.44
C SER A 70 1.46 0.18 9.47
N TRP A 71 1.16 -0.97 8.83
CA TRP A 71 -0.18 -1.57 8.88
C TRP A 71 -0.57 -2.01 10.29
N ALA A 72 0.34 -2.63 11.04
CA ALA A 72 0.09 -3.10 12.40
C ALA A 72 -0.13 -1.94 13.39
N LYS A 73 0.52 -0.80 13.16
CA LYS A 73 0.33 0.44 13.95
C LYS A 73 -0.95 1.21 13.57
N GLY A 74 -1.73 0.71 12.60
CA GLY A 74 -3.05 1.27 12.26
C GLY A 74 -3.01 2.60 11.49
N ASN A 75 -1.84 3.01 10.97
CA ASN A 75 -1.55 4.36 10.48
C ASN A 75 -1.66 5.42 11.61
N PRO A 76 -0.59 6.17 11.88
CA PRO A 76 -0.73 7.62 11.81
C PRO A 76 -0.16 8.01 10.44
N PRO A 77 -0.96 8.67 9.58
CA PRO A 77 -0.43 9.18 8.34
C PRO A 77 0.75 10.10 8.68
N ILE A 78 1.84 9.93 7.97
CA ILE A 78 2.83 10.99 7.87
C ILE A 78 2.09 12.16 7.24
N LEU A 79 1.57 13.06 8.08
CA LEU A 79 1.01 14.34 7.69
C LEU A 79 2.13 15.16 7.05
N LYS A 80 2.40 14.88 5.77
CA LYS A 80 2.57 15.97 4.83
C LYS A 80 1.16 16.43 4.53
N GLN A 81 0.80 17.57 5.11
CA GLN A 81 -0.37 18.33 4.71
C GLN A 81 -0.39 18.41 3.19
N GLU A 82 -1.36 17.77 2.53
CA GLU A 82 -2.08 18.40 1.44
C GLU A 82 -3.53 17.92 1.50
N THR A 83 -4.42 18.90 1.49
CA THR A 83 -5.87 18.78 1.45
C THR A 83 -6.28 17.97 0.22
N SER A 84 -6.75 16.73 0.41
CA SER A 84 -7.56 16.06 -0.60
C SER A 84 -8.82 15.56 0.08
N SER A 85 -9.91 16.28 -0.18
CA SER A 85 -11.27 15.91 0.17
C SER A 85 -11.51 14.43 -0.11
N ASP A 86 -11.68 13.67 0.96
CA ASP A 86 -11.99 12.25 0.88
C ASP A 86 -13.42 12.09 0.34
N PRO A 87 -13.62 11.49 -0.85
CA PRO A 87 -14.95 11.37 -1.47
C PRO A 87 -15.93 10.51 -0.67
N PHE A 88 -15.45 9.71 0.30
CA PHE A 88 -16.30 8.88 1.14
C PHE A 88 -16.83 9.62 2.37
N SER A 89 -16.18 10.71 2.81
CA SER A 89 -16.71 11.56 3.88
C SER A 89 -18.01 12.27 3.49
N GLN A 90 -18.20 12.54 2.19
CA GLN A 90 -19.47 13.08 1.67
C GLN A 90 -20.57 12.02 1.62
N LEU A 91 -20.21 10.74 1.50
CA LEU A 91 -21.18 9.64 1.49
C LEU A 91 -21.78 9.44 2.88
N ASP A 92 -20.98 9.61 3.94
CA ASP A 92 -21.44 9.50 5.33
C ASP A 92 -22.45 10.61 5.68
N LEU A 93 -22.18 11.86 5.27
CA LEU A 93 -23.12 12.98 5.44
C LEU A 93 -24.45 12.76 4.70
N LEU A 94 -24.40 12.23 3.47
CA LEU A 94 -25.62 11.92 2.70
C LEU A 94 -26.41 10.75 3.29
N LEU A 95 -25.74 9.77 3.89
CA LEU A 95 -26.36 8.67 4.62
C LEU A 95 -27.05 9.14 5.91
N GLU A 96 -26.47 10.14 6.58
CA GLU A 96 -27.00 10.73 7.79
C GLU A 96 -28.25 11.58 7.49
N GLU A 97 -28.21 12.41 6.43
CA GLU A 97 -29.37 13.19 5.96
C GLU A 97 -30.56 12.29 5.53
N LEU A 98 -30.30 11.17 4.85
CA LEU A 98 -31.37 10.20 4.48
C LEU A 98 -31.97 9.48 5.68
N LYS A 99 -31.18 9.23 6.73
CA LYS A 99 -31.67 8.60 7.97
C LYS A 99 -32.56 9.55 8.78
N GLU A 100 -32.25 10.85 8.79
CA GLU A 100 -33.10 11.85 9.42
C GLU A 100 -34.44 12.01 8.69
N ASP A 101 -34.44 11.92 7.35
CA ASP A 101 -35.67 12.02 6.54
C ASP A 101 -36.61 10.80 6.72
N CYS A 102 -36.07 9.61 7.01
CA CYS A 102 -36.85 8.39 7.27
C CYS A 102 -37.38 8.26 8.71
N ASN A 103 -36.99 9.15 9.64
CA ASN A 103 -37.37 9.11 11.05
C ASN A 103 -38.31 10.26 11.45
N ASN A 104 -38.89 10.97 10.47
CA ASN A 104 -39.92 11.99 10.59
C ASN A 104 -41.12 11.67 9.70
#